data_AF-A0A453ICS8-F1
#
_entry.id   AF-A0A453ICS8-F1
#
_cell.length_a   1.000
_cell.length_b   1.000
_cell.length_c   1.000
_cell.angle_alpha   90.00
_cell.angle_beta   90.00
_cell.angle_gamma   90.00
#
_symmetry.space_group_name_H-M   'P 1'
#
loop_
_entity.id
_entity.type
_entity.pdbx_description
1 polymer ?
#
loop_
_entity_poly.entity_id
_entity_poly.type
_entity_poly.pdbx_seq_one_letter_code
_entity_poly.pdbx_strand_id
1 'polypeptide(L)'
;MRDKVEHMELSMEKQSKELEKYRSLYLAEQKHRLNLEGQNKELKVTIETCKREFLDLQEAHSRANMSLKEKDFIISNLLHAENVILERAKVLCGTVETASGDIADLQNKLGRQSKTEVENKGLLFNFRSQLDQSLGLLRNTVVRSICEQRQFLESMTGQMNSYFSAKSESANHLKRRIAKAKDMHTSGVQCMNELVNTLRQRSITDSEQMKLNISSQAIAVDNFLAVMVSEAEQVLTEVLRSTSELKELLAFSAEQQELGLQKSLTSAQAMSKTSIDFFNDISTHASRLMKLMKQSQRGCSSRLAEFEKGFEEAAIREEQAALDKIAGILAGLTARKTTMVSEYVGQLNERYSEEQEHLALEMSSLQQVSDNGKKEAASCAEKLKNQILEDMSSHANTKDKMGDVLQQCLKGSHHSVSYWSHTQSCLEHLNKSSVLEANDFIQERRNENESIIQEIQLRSSHNDAGFHAITSDILTTSENSHLVDHETRERMETLSTSFSNHLGLLTEKHNQGTESIRTFASNCIEKDYSVNSPVRHRPRELLAGAYSFESIEELRASMPDLVAKFKSKNKLDEVDKGKSSSDQTTRAPRSPLTPVNH
;
A
#
# COMPACT_ATOMS: atom_id res chain seq x y z
N MET A 1 -165.35 152.85 135.54
CA MET A 1 -164.75 153.60 134.41
C MET A 1 -163.26 153.28 134.18
N ARG A 2 -162.68 152.18 134.71
CA ARG A 2 -161.24 151.92 134.50
C ARG A 2 -160.96 150.45 134.20
N ASP A 3 -161.65 149.56 134.90
CA ASP A 3 -161.34 148.12 134.85
C ASP A 3 -161.82 147.39 133.57
N LYS A 4 -162.61 148.03 132.70
CA LYS A 4 -163.11 147.41 131.45
C LYS A 4 -162.26 147.75 130.22
N VAL A 5 -161.44 148.80 130.29
CA VAL A 5 -160.51 149.18 129.21
C VAL A 5 -159.23 148.34 129.33
N GLU A 6 -158.77 148.09 130.55
CA GLU A 6 -157.55 147.33 130.84
C GLU A 6 -157.67 145.82 130.47
N HIS A 7 -158.89 145.25 130.53
CA HIS A 7 -159.11 143.87 130.08
C HIS A 7 -159.13 143.73 128.54
N MET A 8 -159.52 144.77 127.80
CA MET A 8 -159.50 144.73 126.32
C MET A 8 -158.08 144.90 125.75
N GLU A 9 -157.23 145.71 126.38
CA GLU A 9 -155.82 145.84 125.99
C GLU A 9 -155.06 144.53 126.19
N LEU A 10 -155.29 143.83 127.30
CA LEU A 10 -154.72 142.50 127.55
C LEU A 10 -155.18 141.43 126.55
N SER A 11 -156.39 141.56 126.00
CA SER A 11 -156.89 140.64 124.96
C SER A 11 -156.28 140.91 123.59
N MET A 12 -156.04 142.19 123.24
CA MET A 12 -155.39 142.55 121.98
C MET A 12 -153.90 142.18 121.97
N GLU A 13 -153.21 142.33 123.10
CA GLU A 13 -151.82 141.91 123.27
C GLU A 13 -151.64 140.39 123.05
N LYS A 14 -152.62 139.59 123.49
CA LYS A 14 -152.61 138.13 123.33
C LYS A 14 -152.85 137.72 121.87
N GLN A 15 -153.77 138.38 121.16
CA GLN A 15 -154.02 138.12 119.73
C GLN A 15 -152.84 138.54 118.84
N SER A 16 -152.14 139.63 119.17
CA SER A 16 -150.95 140.05 118.42
C SER A 16 -149.81 139.03 118.52
N LYS A 17 -149.56 138.46 119.71
CA LYS A 17 -148.57 137.38 119.89
C LYS A 17 -148.91 136.08 119.16
N GLU A 18 -150.20 135.78 118.98
CA GLU A 18 -150.64 134.59 118.27
C GLU A 18 -150.45 134.74 116.74
N LEU A 19 -150.62 135.94 116.21
CA LEU A 19 -150.45 136.27 114.79
C LEU A 19 -148.97 136.25 114.37
N GLU A 20 -148.06 136.70 115.23
CA GLU A 20 -146.61 136.64 115.00
C GLU A 20 -146.10 135.20 114.94
N LYS A 21 -146.68 134.31 115.76
CA LYS A 21 -146.37 132.87 115.76
C LYS A 21 -146.75 132.20 114.43
N TYR A 22 -147.94 132.48 113.90
CA TYR A 22 -148.37 131.95 112.59
C TYR A 22 -147.53 132.47 111.43
N ARG A 23 -147.06 133.72 111.49
CA ARG A 23 -146.18 134.30 110.46
C ARG A 23 -144.81 133.62 110.41
N SER A 24 -144.26 133.27 111.58
CA SER A 24 -142.98 132.56 111.69
C SER A 24 -143.03 131.12 111.11
N LEU A 25 -144.14 130.41 111.32
CA LEU A 25 -144.36 129.06 110.76
C LEU A 25 -144.47 129.09 109.23
N TYR A 26 -145.17 130.08 108.66
CA TYR A 26 -145.31 130.20 107.20
C TYR A 26 -143.97 130.41 106.48
N LEU A 27 -143.07 131.22 107.05
CA LEU A 27 -141.74 131.47 106.48
C LEU A 27 -140.81 130.24 106.58
N ALA A 28 -140.93 129.44 107.65
CA ALA A 28 -140.17 128.19 107.79
C ALA A 28 -140.60 127.13 106.76
N GLU A 29 -141.92 126.99 106.53
CA GLU A 29 -142.48 126.08 105.52
C GLU A 29 -142.03 126.45 104.10
N GLN A 30 -142.03 127.75 103.76
CA GLN A 30 -141.63 128.23 102.44
C GLN A 30 -140.14 127.98 102.15
N LYS A 31 -139.27 128.12 103.17
CA LYS A 31 -137.84 127.80 103.06
C LYS A 31 -137.58 126.30 102.86
N HIS A 32 -138.36 125.43 103.50
CA HIS A 32 -138.26 123.97 103.31
C HIS A 32 -138.64 123.53 101.89
N ARG A 33 -139.68 124.14 101.29
CA ARG A 33 -140.09 123.82 99.90
C ARG A 33 -139.01 124.15 98.86
N LEU A 34 -138.37 125.31 98.99
CA LEU A 34 -137.29 125.74 98.08
C LEU A 34 -136.06 124.81 98.15
N ASN A 35 -135.73 124.29 99.34
CA ASN A 35 -134.63 123.34 99.51
C ASN A 35 -134.91 121.99 98.82
N LEU A 36 -136.14 121.46 98.97
CA LEU A 36 -136.56 120.22 98.29
C LEU A 36 -136.59 120.35 96.76
N GLU A 37 -136.97 121.52 96.23
CA GLU A 37 -136.97 121.76 94.80
C GLU A 37 -135.54 121.84 94.20
N GLY A 38 -134.57 122.33 94.98
CA GLY A 38 -133.15 122.29 94.63
C GLY A 38 -132.59 120.87 94.52
N GLN A 39 -132.85 120.02 95.53
CA GLN A 39 -132.39 118.62 95.54
C GLN A 39 -132.95 117.81 94.35
N ASN A 40 -134.20 118.06 93.97
CA ASN A 40 -134.82 117.37 92.83
C ASN A 40 -134.16 117.70 91.47
N LYS A 41 -133.69 118.94 91.28
CA LYS A 41 -132.96 119.31 90.06
C LYS A 41 -131.58 118.68 90.00
N GLU A 42 -130.88 118.59 91.12
CA GLU A 42 -129.55 117.99 91.21
C GLU A 42 -129.57 116.49 90.86
N LEU A 43 -130.54 115.73 91.39
CA LEU A 43 -130.69 114.29 91.14
C LEU A 43 -130.94 113.96 89.66
N LYS A 44 -131.71 114.82 88.97
CA LYS A 44 -132.01 114.65 87.53
C LYS A 44 -130.75 114.77 86.66
N VAL A 45 -129.82 115.67 87.02
CA VAL A 45 -128.56 115.84 86.29
C VAL A 45 -127.62 114.64 86.49
N THR A 46 -127.62 114.05 87.67
CA THR A 46 -126.77 112.87 87.97
C THR A 46 -127.21 111.63 87.18
N ILE A 47 -128.51 111.41 87.01
CA ILE A 47 -129.04 110.27 86.24
C ILE A 47 -128.67 110.35 84.76
N GLU A 48 -128.80 111.51 84.12
CA GLU A 48 -128.46 111.68 82.71
C GLU A 48 -126.95 111.57 82.44
N THR A 49 -126.11 111.91 83.44
CA THR A 49 -124.66 111.73 83.34
C THR A 49 -124.28 110.24 83.36
N CYS A 50 -124.86 109.46 84.29
CA CYS A 50 -124.61 108.03 84.42
C CYS A 50 -125.04 107.23 83.16
N LYS A 51 -126.13 107.65 82.51
CA LYS A 51 -126.63 107.00 81.27
C LYS A 51 -125.67 107.16 80.08
N ARG A 52 -124.94 108.27 80.00
CA ARG A 52 -123.97 108.53 78.93
C ARG A 52 -122.73 107.64 79.06
N GLU A 53 -122.19 107.50 80.28
CA GLU A 53 -121.01 106.67 80.54
C GLU A 53 -121.23 105.18 80.24
N PHE A 54 -122.44 104.67 80.44
CA PHE A 54 -122.77 103.28 80.12
C PHE A 54 -122.71 102.98 78.61
N LEU A 55 -123.19 103.90 77.76
CA LEU A 55 -123.18 103.72 76.30
C LEU A 55 -121.75 103.71 75.75
N ASP A 56 -120.89 104.62 76.23
CA ASP A 56 -119.48 104.67 75.82
C ASP A 56 -118.73 103.37 76.17
N LEU A 57 -119.04 102.77 77.33
CA LEU A 57 -118.44 101.50 77.74
C LEU A 57 -118.90 100.31 76.88
N GLN A 58 -120.18 100.28 76.48
CA GLN A 58 -120.74 99.23 75.62
C GLN A 58 -120.12 99.25 74.20
N GLU A 59 -119.84 100.43 73.66
CA GLU A 59 -119.19 100.59 72.36
C GLU A 59 -117.69 100.19 72.42
N ALA A 60 -116.99 100.55 73.50
CA ALA A 60 -115.59 100.14 73.71
C ALA A 60 -115.44 98.60 73.76
N HIS A 61 -116.33 97.89 74.47
CA HIS A 61 -116.33 96.43 74.53
C HIS A 61 -116.54 95.79 73.15
N SER A 62 -117.45 96.35 72.34
CA SER A 62 -117.73 95.85 70.98
C SER A 62 -116.52 96.00 70.05
N ARG A 63 -115.78 97.13 70.13
CA ARG A 63 -114.55 97.35 69.35
C ARG A 63 -113.43 96.38 69.74
N ALA A 64 -113.22 96.13 71.04
CA ALA A 64 -112.20 95.19 71.50
C ALA A 64 -112.46 93.75 71.02
N ASN A 65 -113.72 93.30 71.07
CA ASN A 65 -114.09 91.94 70.64
C ASN A 65 -113.86 91.71 69.14
N MET A 66 -114.08 92.73 68.30
CA MET A 66 -113.78 92.65 66.86
C MET A 66 -112.28 92.57 66.58
N SER A 67 -111.45 93.31 67.33
CA SER A 67 -110.00 93.26 67.19
C SER A 67 -109.40 91.90 67.57
N LEU A 68 -109.96 91.23 68.59
CA LEU A 68 -109.50 89.90 69.01
C LEU A 68 -109.69 88.85 67.90
N LYS A 69 -110.87 88.83 67.29
CA LYS A 69 -111.18 87.90 66.18
C LYS A 69 -110.25 88.09 64.98
N GLU A 70 -109.79 89.32 64.71
CA GLU A 70 -108.83 89.61 63.64
C GLU A 70 -107.49 88.93 63.89
N LYS A 71 -106.99 89.03 65.11
CA LYS A 71 -105.71 88.44 65.51
C LYS A 71 -105.74 86.91 65.44
N ASP A 72 -106.83 86.27 65.87
CA ASP A 72 -106.97 84.80 65.80
C ASP A 72 -106.99 84.27 64.35
N PHE A 73 -107.61 85.01 63.43
CA PHE A 73 -107.62 84.66 62.01
C PHE A 73 -106.22 84.73 61.39
N ILE A 74 -105.43 85.74 61.77
CA ILE A 74 -104.05 85.90 61.30
C ILE A 74 -103.17 84.74 61.79
N ILE A 75 -103.25 84.42 63.09
CA ILE A 75 -102.43 83.35 63.70
C ILE A 75 -102.68 82.00 63.02
N SER A 76 -103.95 81.65 62.80
CA SER A 76 -104.31 80.37 62.17
C SER A 76 -103.72 80.20 60.75
N ASN A 77 -103.68 81.27 59.96
CA ASN A 77 -103.12 81.21 58.61
C ASN A 77 -101.59 81.17 58.59
N LEU A 78 -100.93 81.89 59.51
CA LEU A 78 -99.47 81.84 59.64
C LEU A 78 -99.00 80.42 60.02
N LEU A 79 -99.68 79.77 60.98
CA LEU A 79 -99.40 78.39 61.38
C LEU A 79 -99.56 77.38 60.23
N HIS A 80 -100.52 77.60 59.33
CA HIS A 80 -100.69 76.75 58.16
C HIS A 80 -99.51 76.88 57.18
N ALA A 81 -99.09 78.11 56.88
CA ALA A 81 -97.95 78.37 56.00
C ALA A 81 -96.64 77.77 56.54
N GLU A 82 -96.39 77.89 57.85
CA GLU A 82 -95.21 77.34 58.52
C GLU A 82 -95.11 75.81 58.36
N ASN A 83 -96.22 75.10 58.57
CA ASN A 83 -96.25 73.63 58.44
C ASN A 83 -95.95 73.17 57.00
N VAL A 84 -96.45 73.89 55.98
CA VAL A 84 -96.20 73.54 54.57
C VAL A 84 -94.73 73.76 54.19
N ILE A 85 -94.10 74.82 54.70
CA ILE A 85 -92.67 75.08 54.48
C ILE A 85 -91.82 73.99 55.16
N LEU A 86 -92.15 73.60 56.39
CA LEU A 86 -91.41 72.58 57.14
C LEU A 86 -91.45 71.20 56.46
N GLU A 87 -92.59 70.78 55.93
CA GLU A 87 -92.68 69.52 55.17
C GLU A 87 -91.86 69.58 53.87
N ARG A 88 -91.86 70.71 53.16
CA ARG A 88 -91.00 70.87 51.97
C ARG A 88 -89.50 70.84 52.30
N ALA A 89 -89.08 71.41 53.43
CA ALA A 89 -87.70 71.35 53.87
C ALA A 89 -87.23 69.91 54.17
N LYS A 90 -88.09 69.08 54.80
CA LYS A 90 -87.79 67.66 55.05
C LYS A 90 -87.55 66.87 53.75
N VAL A 91 -88.40 67.08 52.74
CA VAL A 91 -88.24 66.42 51.44
C VAL A 91 -86.94 66.85 50.75
N LEU A 92 -86.58 68.12 50.82
CA LEU A 92 -85.32 68.62 50.27
C LEU A 92 -84.10 67.99 50.98
N CYS A 93 -84.10 67.88 52.30
CA CYS A 93 -83.04 67.18 53.03
C CYS A 93 -82.91 65.71 52.62
N GLY A 94 -84.02 64.97 52.52
CA GLY A 94 -84.00 63.57 52.10
C GLY A 94 -83.49 63.37 50.66
N THR A 95 -83.84 64.27 49.74
CA THR A 95 -83.29 64.23 48.37
C THR A 95 -81.79 64.56 48.32
N VAL A 96 -81.31 65.49 49.13
CA VAL A 96 -79.87 65.81 49.24
C VAL A 96 -79.10 64.64 49.86
N GLU A 97 -79.63 64.00 50.90
CA GLU A 97 -79.02 62.79 51.50
C GLU A 97 -78.95 61.63 50.50
N THR A 98 -80.02 61.41 49.73
CA THR A 98 -80.04 60.38 48.67
C THR A 98 -79.00 60.68 47.59
N ALA A 99 -78.92 61.93 47.10
CA ALA A 99 -77.92 62.34 46.12
C ALA A 99 -76.48 62.26 46.66
N SER A 100 -76.28 62.56 47.94
CA SER A 100 -74.97 62.37 48.60
C SER A 100 -74.59 60.89 48.66
N GLY A 101 -75.55 59.99 48.92
CA GLY A 101 -75.36 58.54 48.85
C GLY A 101 -74.93 58.08 47.46
N ASP A 102 -75.64 58.52 46.41
CA ASP A 102 -75.31 58.18 45.02
C ASP A 102 -73.91 58.68 44.60
N ILE A 103 -73.53 59.89 45.03
CA ILE A 103 -72.19 60.44 44.78
C ILE A 103 -71.12 59.60 45.48
N ALA A 104 -71.35 59.19 46.72
CA ALA A 104 -70.42 58.32 47.45
C ALA A 104 -70.28 56.94 46.77
N ASP A 105 -71.37 56.35 46.29
CA ASP A 105 -71.37 55.09 45.54
C ASP A 105 -70.63 55.20 44.20
N LEU A 106 -70.83 56.30 43.46
CA LEU A 106 -70.08 56.57 42.24
C LEU A 106 -68.59 56.78 42.48
N GLN A 107 -68.21 57.51 43.55
CA GLN A 107 -66.81 57.67 43.94
C GLN A 107 -66.18 56.32 44.33
N ASN A 108 -66.90 55.48 45.07
CA ASN A 108 -66.45 54.13 45.39
C ASN A 108 -66.30 53.26 44.14
N LYS A 109 -67.24 53.32 43.19
CA LYS A 109 -67.14 52.61 41.89
C LYS A 109 -65.96 53.11 41.06
N LEU A 110 -65.73 54.42 40.99
CA LEU A 110 -64.60 55.01 40.27
C LEU A 110 -63.26 54.67 40.94
N GLY A 111 -63.21 54.66 42.27
CA GLY A 111 -62.03 54.22 43.04
C GLY A 111 -61.71 52.74 42.82
N ARG A 112 -62.73 51.87 42.83
CA ARG A 112 -62.58 50.45 42.46
C ARG A 112 -62.09 50.29 41.03
N GLN A 113 -62.68 51.01 40.08
CA GLN A 113 -62.26 50.99 38.67
C GLN A 113 -60.80 51.45 38.50
N SER A 114 -60.40 52.55 39.15
CA SER A 114 -59.02 53.04 39.11
C SER A 114 -58.04 52.05 39.72
N LYS A 115 -58.41 51.35 40.79
CA LYS A 115 -57.57 50.32 41.41
C LYS A 115 -57.40 49.12 40.47
N THR A 116 -58.50 48.61 39.92
CA THR A 116 -58.46 47.50 38.95
C THR A 116 -57.70 47.87 37.68
N GLU A 117 -57.73 49.13 37.26
CA GLU A 117 -56.98 49.62 36.10
C GLU A 117 -55.46 49.60 36.34
N VAL A 118 -55.00 50.03 37.51
CA VAL A 118 -53.59 49.94 37.90
C VAL A 118 -53.14 48.47 37.99
N GLU A 119 -53.97 47.60 38.57
CA GLU A 119 -53.70 46.16 38.64
C GLU A 119 -53.63 45.52 37.24
N ASN A 120 -54.53 45.88 36.33
CA ASN A 120 -54.53 45.40 34.94
C ASN A 120 -53.29 45.86 34.17
N LYS A 121 -52.89 47.14 34.30
CA LYS A 121 -51.63 47.65 33.71
C LYS A 121 -50.41 46.90 34.23
N GLY A 122 -50.37 46.63 35.55
CA GLY A 122 -49.32 45.81 36.15
C GLY A 122 -49.28 44.38 35.60
N LEU A 123 -50.44 43.75 35.42
CA LEU A 123 -50.57 42.42 34.83
C LEU A 123 -50.11 42.40 33.36
N LEU A 124 -50.49 43.38 32.56
CA LEU A 124 -50.07 43.52 31.16
C LEU A 124 -48.56 43.76 31.03
N PHE A 125 -47.98 44.59 31.90
CA PHE A 125 -46.54 44.79 31.95
C PHE A 125 -45.79 43.50 32.31
N ASN A 126 -46.27 42.77 33.34
CA ASN A 126 -45.70 41.49 33.73
C ASN A 126 -45.81 40.45 32.60
N PHE A 127 -46.95 40.40 31.91
CA PHE A 127 -47.15 39.53 30.75
C PHE A 127 -46.16 39.87 29.63
N ARG A 128 -45.98 41.16 29.29
CA ARG A 128 -44.98 41.61 28.30
C ARG A 128 -43.57 41.17 28.69
N SER A 129 -43.17 41.39 29.94
CA SER A 129 -41.85 40.99 30.44
C SER A 129 -41.65 39.47 30.37
N GLN A 130 -42.66 38.68 30.75
CA GLN A 130 -42.60 37.22 30.67
C GLN A 130 -42.55 36.72 29.23
N LEU A 131 -43.29 37.37 28.32
CA LEU A 131 -43.27 37.06 26.89
C LEU A 131 -41.90 37.36 26.29
N ASP A 132 -41.32 38.53 26.56
CA ASP A 132 -39.98 38.89 26.07
C ASP A 132 -38.90 37.95 26.62
N GLN A 133 -38.99 37.59 27.90
CA GLN A 133 -38.09 36.59 28.50
C GLN A 133 -38.23 35.23 27.83
N SER A 134 -39.46 34.76 27.59
CA SER A 134 -39.73 33.47 26.95
C SER A 134 -39.25 33.45 25.49
N LEU A 135 -39.50 34.52 24.74
CA LEU A 135 -38.98 34.69 23.37
C LEU A 135 -37.45 34.78 23.34
N GLY A 136 -36.84 35.42 24.34
CA GLY A 136 -35.39 35.47 24.50
C GLY A 136 -34.77 34.10 24.77
N LEU A 137 -35.35 33.31 25.68
CA LEU A 137 -34.92 31.94 25.96
C LEU A 137 -35.08 31.03 24.74
N LEU A 138 -36.20 31.15 24.02
CA LEU A 138 -36.44 30.42 22.79
C LEU A 138 -35.39 30.76 21.72
N ARG A 139 -35.16 32.06 21.48
CA ARG A 139 -34.13 32.54 20.54
C ARG A 139 -32.75 32.01 20.90
N ASN A 140 -32.35 32.12 22.17
CA ASN A 140 -31.05 31.62 22.62
C ASN A 140 -30.91 30.10 22.44
N THR A 141 -31.98 29.35 22.71
CA THR A 141 -31.98 27.88 22.55
C THR A 141 -31.85 27.48 21.08
N VAL A 142 -32.61 28.14 20.19
CA VAL A 142 -32.55 27.88 18.74
C VAL A 142 -31.21 28.30 18.15
N VAL A 143 -30.69 29.48 18.51
CA VAL A 143 -29.36 29.93 18.08
C VAL A 143 -28.28 28.97 18.55
N ARG A 144 -28.31 28.53 19.82
CA ARG A 144 -27.36 27.54 20.33
C ARG A 144 -27.42 26.23 19.53
N SER A 145 -28.62 25.71 19.28
CA SER A 145 -28.81 24.50 18.46
C SER A 145 -28.26 24.67 17.04
N ILE A 146 -28.53 25.80 16.39
CA ILE A 146 -28.01 26.09 15.04
C ILE A 146 -26.48 26.21 15.06
N CYS A 147 -25.89 26.83 16.07
CA CYS A 147 -24.44 26.91 16.23
C CYS A 147 -23.81 25.52 16.43
N GLU A 148 -24.40 24.69 17.29
CA GLU A 148 -23.96 23.30 17.51
C GLU A 148 -24.03 22.48 16.21
N GLN A 149 -25.13 22.60 15.46
CA GLN A 149 -25.30 21.93 14.16
C GLN A 149 -24.29 22.44 13.11
N ARG A 150 -24.01 23.74 13.06
CA ARG A 150 -23.00 24.31 12.14
C ARG A 150 -21.60 23.81 12.48
N GLN A 151 -21.23 23.79 13.77
CA GLN A 151 -19.94 23.28 14.20
C GLN A 151 -19.79 21.78 13.91
N PHE A 152 -20.85 21.00 14.11
CA PHE A 152 -20.88 19.59 13.72
C PHE A 152 -20.67 19.42 12.20
N LEU A 153 -21.37 20.22 11.39
CA LEU A 153 -21.24 20.19 9.94
C LEU A 153 -19.82 20.56 9.48
N GLU A 154 -19.21 21.61 10.04
CA GLU A 154 -17.82 22.00 9.76
C GLU A 154 -16.83 20.90 10.13
N SER A 155 -16.99 20.29 11.31
CA SER A 155 -16.17 19.17 11.74
C SER A 155 -16.31 17.97 10.80
N MET A 156 -17.53 17.62 10.40
CA MET A 156 -17.81 16.51 9.49
C MET A 156 -17.19 16.76 8.11
N THR A 157 -17.37 17.96 7.54
CA THR A 157 -16.75 18.35 6.27
C THR A 157 -15.23 18.37 6.36
N GLY A 158 -14.65 18.84 7.47
CA GLY A 158 -13.20 18.80 7.71
C GLY A 158 -12.64 17.37 7.74
N GLN A 159 -13.29 16.47 8.49
CA GLN A 159 -12.90 15.05 8.55
C GLN A 159 -13.00 14.37 7.18
N MET A 160 -14.09 14.62 6.46
CA MET A 160 -14.31 14.10 5.12
C MET A 160 -13.22 14.56 4.14
N ASN A 161 -12.90 15.85 4.13
CA ASN A 161 -11.85 16.41 3.28
C ASN A 161 -10.48 15.81 3.62
N SER A 162 -10.17 15.65 4.90
CA SER A 162 -8.94 14.99 5.36
C SER A 162 -8.87 13.54 4.90
N TYR A 163 -9.97 12.77 5.06
CA TYR A 163 -10.04 11.37 4.63
C TYR A 163 -9.79 11.23 3.12
N PHE A 164 -10.48 12.04 2.32
CA PHE A 164 -10.35 11.99 0.88
C PHE A 164 -8.98 12.48 0.38
N SER A 165 -8.36 13.44 1.07
CA SER A 165 -6.99 13.89 0.77
C SER A 165 -5.98 12.78 1.05
N ALA A 166 -6.07 12.14 2.22
CA ALA A 166 -5.21 11.01 2.59
C ALA A 166 -5.39 9.82 1.63
N LYS A 167 -6.62 9.54 1.22
CA LYS A 167 -6.90 8.47 0.24
C LYS A 167 -6.34 8.80 -1.15
N SER A 168 -6.45 10.04 -1.61
CA SER A 168 -5.84 10.50 -2.87
C SER A 168 -4.30 10.43 -2.83
N GLU A 169 -3.69 10.83 -1.72
CA GLU A 169 -2.25 10.68 -1.51
C GLU A 169 -1.82 9.21 -1.53
N SER A 170 -2.59 8.32 -0.90
CA SER A 170 -2.37 6.87 -0.92
C SER A 170 -2.46 6.31 -2.35
N ALA A 171 -3.46 6.72 -3.14
CA ALA A 171 -3.57 6.34 -4.55
C ALA A 171 -2.37 6.81 -5.38
N ASN A 172 -1.91 8.04 -5.17
CA ASN A 172 -0.70 8.56 -5.82
C ASN A 172 0.56 7.81 -5.40
N HIS A 173 0.66 7.40 -4.14
CA HIS A 173 1.75 6.55 -3.65
C HIS A 173 1.71 5.16 -4.30
N LEU A 174 0.54 4.55 -4.43
CA LEU A 174 0.36 3.29 -5.15
C LEU A 174 0.79 3.42 -6.62
N LYS A 175 0.38 4.48 -7.32
CA LYS A 175 0.78 4.75 -8.71
C LYS A 175 2.30 4.87 -8.86
N ARG A 176 2.97 5.59 -7.96
CA ARG A 176 4.45 5.70 -7.92
C ARG A 176 5.12 4.35 -7.66
N ARG A 177 4.58 3.53 -6.74
CA ARG A 177 5.11 2.18 -6.48
C ARG A 177 4.96 1.25 -7.67
N ILE A 178 3.84 1.32 -8.39
CA ILE A 178 3.61 0.55 -9.62
C ILE A 178 4.58 1.00 -10.72
N ALA A 179 4.78 2.31 -10.91
CA ALA A 179 5.75 2.82 -11.87
C ALA A 179 7.18 2.31 -11.56
N LYS A 180 7.61 2.41 -10.30
CA LYS A 180 8.90 1.86 -9.86
C LYS A 180 9.00 0.34 -10.09
N ALA A 181 7.93 -0.40 -9.83
CA ALA A 181 7.89 -1.85 -10.09
C ALA A 181 8.00 -2.17 -11.59
N LYS A 182 7.37 -1.37 -12.46
CA LYS A 182 7.52 -1.46 -13.92
C LYS A 182 8.97 -1.21 -14.34
N ASP A 183 9.58 -0.12 -13.89
CA ASP A 183 10.97 0.20 -14.22
C ASP A 183 11.93 -0.91 -13.78
N MET A 184 11.76 -1.41 -12.55
CA MET A 184 12.56 -2.53 -12.03
C MET A 184 12.37 -3.79 -12.87
N HIS A 185 11.12 -4.16 -13.20
CA HIS A 185 10.81 -5.32 -14.04
C HIS A 185 11.43 -5.19 -15.44
N THR A 186 11.21 -4.06 -16.12
CA THR A 186 11.78 -3.79 -17.45
C THR A 186 13.31 -3.85 -17.42
N SER A 187 13.95 -3.26 -16.41
CA SER A 187 15.41 -3.35 -16.26
C SER A 187 15.89 -4.79 -16.03
N GLY A 188 15.12 -5.58 -15.27
CA GLY A 188 15.41 -7.00 -15.02
C GLY A 188 15.30 -7.84 -16.29
N VAL A 189 14.23 -7.65 -17.07
CA VAL A 189 14.04 -8.31 -18.37
C VAL A 189 15.16 -7.92 -19.34
N GLN A 190 15.55 -6.64 -19.36
CA GLN A 190 16.67 -6.19 -20.18
C GLN A 190 17.99 -6.87 -19.77
N CYS A 191 18.31 -6.88 -18.47
CA CYS A 191 19.51 -7.54 -17.96
C CYS A 191 19.53 -9.05 -18.28
N MET A 192 18.38 -9.73 -18.19
CA MET A 192 18.25 -11.13 -18.58
C MET A 192 18.50 -11.32 -20.08
N ASN A 193 17.95 -10.46 -20.93
CA ASN A 193 18.17 -10.52 -22.37
C ASN A 193 19.65 -10.28 -22.74
N GLU A 194 20.31 -9.32 -22.08
CA GLU A 194 21.75 -9.08 -22.26
C GLU A 194 22.59 -10.30 -21.85
N LEU A 195 22.25 -10.94 -20.71
CA LEU A 195 22.91 -12.16 -20.27
C LEU A 195 22.70 -13.32 -21.26
N VAL A 196 21.47 -13.53 -21.73
CA VAL A 196 21.13 -14.57 -22.71
C VAL A 196 21.90 -14.35 -24.02
N ASN A 197 21.95 -13.11 -24.52
CA ASN A 197 22.71 -12.75 -25.73
C ASN A 197 24.22 -13.00 -25.54
N THR A 198 24.76 -12.66 -24.36
CA THR A 198 26.16 -12.91 -24.03
C THR A 198 26.48 -14.41 -23.99
N LEU A 199 25.62 -15.22 -23.36
CA LEU A 199 25.77 -16.68 -23.31
C LEU A 199 25.66 -17.30 -24.70
N ARG A 200 24.73 -16.80 -25.54
CA ARG A 200 24.60 -17.22 -26.95
C ARG A 200 25.89 -16.97 -27.72
N GLN A 201 26.40 -15.73 -27.68
CA GLN A 201 27.62 -15.35 -28.39
C GLN A 201 28.83 -16.15 -27.90
N ARG A 202 28.94 -16.36 -26.59
CA ARG A 202 29.98 -17.19 -25.98
C ARG A 202 29.90 -18.63 -26.46
N SER A 203 28.71 -19.24 -26.44
CA SER A 203 28.50 -20.61 -26.93
C SER A 203 28.88 -20.75 -28.40
N ILE A 204 28.58 -19.77 -29.26
CA ILE A 204 28.97 -19.78 -30.68
C ILE A 204 30.49 -19.73 -30.80
N THR A 205 31.12 -18.76 -30.13
CA THR A 205 32.58 -18.55 -30.17
C THR A 205 33.35 -19.77 -29.66
N ASP A 206 32.94 -20.33 -28.51
CA ASP A 206 33.58 -21.52 -27.92
C ASP A 206 33.42 -22.75 -28.85
N SER A 207 32.26 -22.90 -29.49
CA SER A 207 32.00 -24.00 -30.44
C SER A 207 32.84 -23.88 -31.72
N GLU A 208 32.98 -22.66 -32.26
CA GLU A 208 33.84 -22.39 -33.41
C GLU A 208 35.31 -22.62 -33.08
N GLN A 209 35.76 -22.18 -31.91
CA GLN A 209 37.12 -22.45 -31.44
C GLN A 209 37.38 -23.95 -31.28
N MET A 210 36.42 -24.70 -30.74
CA MET A 210 36.53 -26.15 -30.58
C MET A 210 36.65 -26.85 -31.94
N LYS A 211 35.83 -26.44 -32.93
CA LYS A 211 35.94 -26.93 -34.31
C LYS A 211 37.32 -26.67 -34.93
N LEU A 212 37.85 -25.46 -34.75
CA LEU A 212 39.19 -25.09 -35.23
C LEU A 212 40.28 -25.92 -34.54
N ASN A 213 40.21 -26.09 -33.22
CA ASN A 213 41.17 -26.88 -32.46
C ASN A 213 41.19 -28.35 -32.90
N ILE A 214 40.02 -28.97 -33.06
CA ILE A 214 39.89 -30.36 -33.49
C ILE A 214 40.46 -30.53 -34.91
N SER A 215 40.14 -29.61 -35.82
CA SER A 215 40.67 -29.64 -37.19
C SER A 215 42.19 -29.43 -37.21
N SER A 216 42.71 -28.50 -36.39
CA SER A 216 44.14 -28.27 -36.26
C SER A 216 44.87 -29.49 -35.70
N GLN A 217 44.27 -30.18 -34.72
CA GLN A 217 44.84 -31.39 -34.14
C GLN A 217 44.83 -32.55 -35.15
N ALA A 218 43.74 -32.70 -35.91
CA ALA A 218 43.68 -33.65 -37.00
C ALA A 218 44.82 -33.43 -38.01
N ILE A 219 44.98 -32.19 -38.50
CA ILE A 219 46.08 -31.84 -39.42
C ILE A 219 47.45 -32.12 -38.80
N ALA A 220 47.65 -31.83 -37.50
CA ALA A 220 48.92 -32.10 -36.82
C ALA A 220 49.23 -33.61 -36.76
N VAL A 221 48.22 -34.45 -36.48
CA VAL A 221 48.37 -35.92 -36.46
C VAL A 221 48.66 -36.45 -37.87
N ASP A 222 47.96 -35.98 -38.90
CA ASP A 222 48.21 -36.38 -40.29
C ASP A 222 49.63 -36.01 -40.73
N ASN A 223 50.07 -34.79 -40.41
CA ASN A 223 51.44 -34.34 -40.70
C ASN A 223 52.50 -35.17 -39.96
N PHE A 224 52.28 -35.46 -38.68
CA PHE A 224 53.19 -36.31 -37.90
C PHE A 224 53.28 -37.72 -38.51
N LEU A 225 52.15 -38.30 -38.89
CA LEU A 225 52.12 -39.61 -39.52
C LEU A 225 52.79 -39.61 -40.89
N ALA A 226 52.62 -38.56 -41.70
CA ALA A 226 53.29 -38.42 -42.99
C ALA A 226 54.82 -38.36 -42.82
N VAL A 227 55.32 -37.68 -41.79
CA VAL A 227 56.75 -37.68 -41.44
C VAL A 227 57.21 -39.09 -41.04
N MET A 228 56.49 -39.76 -40.14
CA MET A 228 56.81 -41.14 -39.71
C MET A 228 56.85 -42.13 -40.87
N VAL A 229 55.89 -42.06 -41.79
CA VAL A 229 55.86 -42.91 -43.00
C VAL A 229 57.04 -42.61 -43.90
N SER A 230 57.38 -41.33 -44.11
CA SER A 230 58.53 -40.94 -44.93
C SER A 230 59.86 -41.42 -44.33
N GLU A 231 60.05 -41.29 -43.01
CA GLU A 231 61.22 -41.81 -42.30
C GLU A 231 61.30 -43.34 -42.37
N ALA A 232 60.18 -44.03 -42.19
CA ALA A 232 60.11 -45.49 -42.30
C ALA A 232 60.42 -45.97 -43.73
N GLU A 233 59.89 -45.30 -44.76
CA GLU A 233 60.21 -45.57 -46.17
C GLU A 233 61.69 -45.35 -46.47
N GLN A 234 62.30 -44.29 -45.92
CA GLN A 234 63.74 -44.03 -46.07
C GLN A 234 64.59 -45.16 -45.45
N VAL A 235 64.27 -45.56 -44.21
CA VAL A 235 64.95 -46.69 -43.54
C VAL A 235 64.77 -47.98 -44.33
N LEU A 236 63.55 -48.28 -44.79
CA LEU A 236 63.27 -49.48 -45.58
C LEU A 236 64.01 -49.48 -46.92
N THR A 237 64.11 -48.32 -47.58
CA THR A 237 64.89 -48.17 -48.82
C THR A 237 66.37 -48.46 -48.58
N GLU A 238 66.91 -47.97 -47.47
CA GLU A 238 68.30 -48.21 -47.08
C GLU A 238 68.58 -49.69 -46.72
N VAL A 239 67.63 -50.34 -46.03
CA VAL A 239 67.68 -51.78 -45.74
C VAL A 239 67.61 -52.61 -47.03
N LEU A 240 66.71 -52.26 -47.96
CA LEU A 240 66.61 -52.90 -49.27
C LEU A 240 67.92 -52.78 -50.06
N ARG A 241 68.49 -51.57 -50.11
CA ARG A 241 69.78 -51.29 -50.74
C ARG A 241 70.90 -52.13 -50.12
N SER A 242 71.05 -52.08 -48.80
CA SER A 242 72.07 -52.83 -48.06
C SER A 242 71.92 -54.35 -48.23
N THR A 243 70.68 -54.86 -48.25
CA THR A 243 70.39 -56.28 -48.47
C THR A 243 70.75 -56.70 -49.90
N SER A 244 70.50 -55.83 -50.89
CA SER A 244 70.91 -56.06 -52.28
C SER A 244 72.43 -56.10 -52.42
N GLU A 245 73.14 -55.16 -51.79
CA GLU A 245 74.60 -55.13 -51.74
C GLU A 245 75.19 -56.37 -51.06
N LEU A 246 74.60 -56.81 -49.94
CA LEU A 246 75.00 -58.07 -49.30
C LEU A 246 74.80 -59.28 -50.21
N LYS A 247 73.74 -59.29 -51.03
CA LYS A 247 73.46 -60.36 -51.99
C LYS A 247 74.52 -60.40 -53.11
N GLU A 248 74.92 -59.24 -53.63
CA GLU A 248 76.02 -59.13 -54.59
C GLU A 248 77.35 -59.53 -53.97
N LEU A 249 77.65 -59.08 -52.75
CA LEU A 249 78.86 -59.44 -52.02
C LEU A 249 78.91 -60.95 -51.72
N LEU A 250 77.78 -61.58 -51.37
CA LEU A 250 77.66 -63.02 -51.18
C LEU A 250 77.93 -63.76 -52.49
N ALA A 251 77.38 -63.28 -53.61
CA ALA A 251 77.63 -63.86 -54.93
C ALA A 251 79.12 -63.78 -55.30
N PHE A 252 79.74 -62.61 -55.10
CA PHE A 252 81.16 -62.40 -55.33
C PHE A 252 82.05 -63.27 -54.43
N SER A 253 81.74 -63.34 -53.13
CA SER A 253 82.44 -64.19 -52.17
C SER A 253 82.33 -65.67 -52.54
N ALA A 254 81.15 -66.10 -53.02
CA ALA A 254 80.94 -67.48 -53.44
C ALA A 254 81.78 -67.83 -54.68
N GLU A 255 81.84 -66.93 -55.66
CA GLU A 255 82.67 -67.09 -56.85
C GLU A 255 84.17 -67.17 -56.49
N GLN A 256 84.65 -66.31 -55.57
CA GLN A 256 86.04 -66.35 -55.12
C GLN A 256 86.38 -67.64 -54.35
N GLN A 257 85.49 -68.11 -53.49
CA GLN A 257 85.69 -69.33 -52.71
C GLN A 257 85.70 -70.57 -53.62
N GLU A 258 84.79 -70.66 -54.59
CA GLU A 258 84.76 -71.72 -55.60
C GLU A 258 86.04 -71.76 -56.43
N LEU A 259 86.51 -70.60 -56.88
CA LEU A 259 87.74 -70.46 -57.65
C LEU A 259 88.99 -70.81 -56.81
N GLY A 260 89.00 -70.47 -55.52
CA GLY A 260 90.03 -70.88 -54.56
C GLY A 260 90.08 -72.39 -54.31
N LEU A 261 88.92 -73.03 -54.13
CA LEU A 261 88.80 -74.49 -53.98
C LEU A 261 89.23 -75.21 -55.27
N GLN A 262 88.86 -74.71 -56.44
CA GLN A 262 89.26 -75.27 -57.73
C GLN A 262 90.77 -75.16 -57.99
N LYS A 263 91.39 -74.02 -57.64
CA LYS A 263 92.85 -73.85 -57.65
C LYS A 263 93.53 -74.84 -56.71
N SER A 264 93.00 -75.01 -55.50
CA SER A 264 93.52 -75.97 -54.51
C SER A 264 93.45 -77.42 -55.01
N LEU A 265 92.33 -77.80 -55.64
CA LEU A 265 92.17 -79.12 -56.27
C LEU A 265 93.22 -79.36 -57.37
N THR A 266 93.45 -78.36 -58.22
CA THR A 266 94.41 -78.44 -59.32
C THR A 266 95.85 -78.54 -58.78
N SER A 267 96.18 -77.76 -57.75
CA SER A 267 97.47 -77.83 -57.06
C SER A 267 97.70 -79.19 -56.41
N ALA A 268 96.71 -79.73 -55.71
CA ALA A 268 96.75 -81.05 -55.08
C ALA A 268 96.99 -82.17 -56.12
N GLN A 269 96.30 -82.11 -57.26
CA GLN A 269 96.48 -83.05 -58.37
C GLN A 269 97.89 -82.95 -58.97
N ALA A 270 98.39 -81.73 -59.18
CA ALA A 270 99.74 -81.51 -59.68
C ALA A 270 100.81 -82.06 -58.71
N MET A 271 100.69 -81.75 -57.41
CA MET A 271 101.61 -82.26 -56.37
C MET A 271 101.60 -83.78 -56.28
N SER A 272 100.41 -84.41 -56.28
CA SER A 272 100.30 -85.87 -56.26
C SER A 272 100.95 -86.50 -57.49
N LYS A 273 100.72 -85.93 -58.68
CA LYS A 273 101.36 -86.38 -59.93
C LYS A 273 102.88 -86.28 -59.84
N THR A 274 103.42 -85.15 -59.38
CA THR A 274 104.86 -84.97 -59.19
C THR A 274 105.45 -85.99 -58.22
N SER A 275 104.76 -86.28 -57.10
CA SER A 275 105.19 -87.32 -56.15
C SER A 275 105.17 -88.73 -56.78
N ILE A 276 104.12 -89.07 -57.53
CA ILE A 276 104.03 -90.36 -58.25
C ILE A 276 105.16 -90.49 -59.29
N ASP A 277 105.43 -89.42 -60.05
CA ASP A 277 106.50 -89.37 -61.04
C ASP A 277 107.89 -89.52 -60.37
N PHE A 278 108.12 -88.86 -59.23
CA PHE A 278 109.35 -89.01 -58.44
C PHE A 278 109.57 -90.47 -57.99
N PHE A 279 108.53 -91.13 -57.47
CA PHE A 279 108.64 -92.55 -57.08
C PHE A 279 108.80 -93.48 -58.29
N ASN A 280 108.23 -93.14 -59.46
CA ASN A 280 108.49 -93.88 -60.70
C ASN A 280 109.97 -93.82 -61.09
N ASP A 281 110.59 -92.65 -61.04
CA ASP A 281 112.01 -92.46 -61.36
C ASP A 281 112.93 -93.27 -60.44
N ILE A 282 112.66 -93.29 -59.12
CA ILE A 282 113.40 -94.12 -58.16
C ILE A 282 113.33 -95.60 -58.54
N SER A 283 112.14 -96.10 -58.86
CA SER A 283 111.93 -97.48 -59.31
C SER A 283 112.69 -97.78 -60.61
N THR A 284 112.69 -96.85 -61.57
CA THR A 284 113.46 -97.01 -62.82
C THR A 284 114.96 -97.02 -62.57
N HIS A 285 115.47 -96.16 -61.68
CA HIS A 285 116.88 -96.17 -61.28
C HIS A 285 117.27 -97.44 -60.53
N ALA A 286 116.44 -97.91 -59.61
CA ALA A 286 116.66 -99.15 -58.88
C ALA A 286 116.76 -100.35 -59.83
N SER A 287 115.80 -100.46 -60.77
CA SER A 287 115.77 -101.49 -61.82
C SER A 287 117.02 -101.44 -62.72
N ARG A 288 117.50 -100.24 -63.07
CA ARG A 288 118.66 -100.03 -63.93
C ARG A 288 119.98 -100.39 -63.24
N LEU A 289 120.16 -100.02 -61.97
CA LEU A 289 121.34 -100.39 -61.17
C LEU A 289 121.42 -101.92 -61.01
N MET A 290 120.29 -102.57 -60.73
CA MET A 290 120.21 -104.04 -60.61
C MET A 290 120.65 -104.75 -61.90
N LYS A 291 120.36 -104.15 -63.05
CA LYS A 291 120.77 -104.68 -64.37
C LYS A 291 122.27 -104.50 -64.62
N LEU A 292 122.85 -103.36 -64.27
CA LEU A 292 124.30 -103.08 -64.36
C LEU A 292 125.11 -104.03 -63.46
N MET A 293 124.62 -104.30 -62.24
CA MET A 293 125.25 -105.23 -61.31
C MET A 293 125.35 -106.64 -61.90
N LYS A 294 124.25 -107.17 -62.47
CA LYS A 294 124.23 -108.48 -63.15
C LYS A 294 125.13 -108.55 -64.40
N GLN A 295 125.47 -107.40 -65.00
CA GLN A 295 126.44 -107.32 -66.11
C GLN A 295 127.89 -107.33 -65.61
N SER A 296 128.19 -106.61 -64.52
CA SER A 296 129.51 -106.62 -63.86
C SER A 296 129.95 -108.04 -63.46
N GLN A 297 129.04 -108.83 -62.88
CA GLN A 297 129.27 -110.22 -62.49
C GLN A 297 129.83 -111.09 -63.62
N ARG A 298 129.29 -110.96 -64.83
CA ARG A 298 129.75 -111.75 -65.99
C ARG A 298 131.13 -111.34 -66.51
N GLY A 299 131.57 -110.10 -66.28
CA GLY A 299 132.85 -109.58 -66.73
C GLY A 299 134.04 -109.95 -65.84
N CYS A 300 133.85 -110.01 -64.51
CA CYS A 300 134.92 -110.37 -63.57
C CYS A 300 135.21 -111.88 -63.58
N SER A 301 134.18 -112.73 -63.65
CA SER A 301 134.35 -114.19 -63.69
C SER A 301 135.08 -114.68 -64.94
N SER A 302 134.99 -113.98 -66.07
CA SER A 302 135.68 -114.38 -67.31
C SER A 302 137.15 -113.98 -67.34
N ARG A 303 137.53 -112.82 -66.77
CA ARG A 303 138.94 -112.37 -66.71
C ARG A 303 139.79 -113.17 -65.73
N LEU A 304 139.19 -113.70 -64.66
CA LEU A 304 139.90 -114.57 -63.71
C LEU A 304 140.25 -115.93 -64.35
N ALA A 305 139.35 -116.49 -65.15
CA ALA A 305 139.55 -117.77 -65.84
C ALA A 305 140.61 -117.68 -66.96
N GLU A 306 140.76 -116.53 -67.62
CA GLU A 306 141.81 -116.31 -68.63
C GLU A 306 143.21 -116.20 -68.01
N PHE A 307 143.33 -115.69 -66.79
CA PHE A 307 144.61 -115.61 -66.07
C PHE A 307 145.12 -117.00 -65.64
N GLU A 308 144.23 -117.88 -65.18
CA GLU A 308 144.57 -119.25 -64.78
C GLU A 308 145.16 -120.06 -65.95
N LYS A 309 144.57 -119.93 -67.14
CA LYS A 309 145.03 -120.63 -68.34
C LYS A 309 146.39 -120.14 -68.88
N GLY A 310 146.70 -118.85 -68.73
CA GLY A 310 147.96 -118.27 -69.22
C GLY A 310 149.21 -118.68 -68.44
N PHE A 311 149.05 -119.14 -67.20
CA PHE A 311 150.16 -119.52 -66.32
C PHE A 311 150.62 -120.98 -66.54
N GLU A 312 149.68 -121.87 -66.88
CA GLU A 312 149.94 -123.29 -67.16
C GLU A 312 150.84 -123.49 -68.42
N GLU A 313 150.67 -122.64 -69.43
CA GLU A 313 151.38 -122.73 -70.73
C GLU A 313 152.82 -122.16 -70.71
N ALA A 314 153.25 -121.53 -69.62
CA ALA A 314 154.61 -121.04 -69.42
C ALA A 314 155.51 -122.09 -68.74
N ALA A 315 154.94 -122.93 -67.86
CA ALA A 315 155.68 -123.92 -67.08
C ALA A 315 156.31 -125.04 -67.92
N ILE A 316 155.65 -125.44 -69.02
CA ILE A 316 156.08 -126.58 -69.85
C ILE A 316 157.28 -126.26 -70.75
N ARG A 317 157.56 -124.98 -71.05
CA ARG A 317 158.60 -124.58 -72.01
C ARG A 317 159.99 -124.34 -71.39
N GLU A 318 160.08 -124.21 -70.07
CA GLU A 318 161.34 -123.87 -69.39
C GLU A 318 162.18 -125.12 -69.02
N GLU A 319 161.59 -126.31 -68.99
CA GLU A 319 162.28 -127.55 -68.55
C GLU A 319 163.16 -128.24 -69.61
N GLN A 320 162.96 -127.99 -70.90
CA GLN A 320 163.54 -128.84 -71.96
C GLN A 320 164.97 -128.45 -72.42
N ALA A 321 165.57 -127.35 -71.91
CA ALA A 321 166.78 -126.78 -72.52
C ALA A 321 168.12 -127.00 -71.76
N ALA A 322 168.15 -127.63 -70.58
CA ALA A 322 169.36 -127.65 -69.75
C ALA A 322 169.73 -129.06 -69.23
N LEU A 323 169.90 -130.02 -70.16
CA LEU A 323 170.01 -131.44 -69.84
C LEU A 323 171.42 -132.06 -69.83
N ASP A 324 172.53 -131.37 -70.12
CA ASP A 324 173.78 -132.13 -70.37
C ASP A 324 175.08 -131.67 -69.70
N LYS A 325 175.02 -130.94 -68.58
CA LYS A 325 176.21 -130.86 -67.71
C LYS A 325 175.89 -130.51 -66.26
N ILE A 326 175.83 -131.57 -65.46
CA ILE A 326 175.88 -131.64 -63.98
C ILE A 326 174.56 -132.16 -63.39
N ALA A 327 174.27 -133.41 -63.73
CA ALA A 327 173.67 -134.36 -62.81
C ALA A 327 174.53 -134.43 -61.53
N GLY A 328 173.89 -134.30 -60.36
CA GLY A 328 174.47 -134.75 -59.09
C GLY A 328 174.12 -133.94 -57.85
N ILE A 329 173.85 -132.63 -57.94
CA ILE A 329 173.65 -131.78 -56.74
C ILE A 329 172.72 -130.62 -57.13
N LEU A 330 171.54 -130.36 -56.58
CA LEU A 330 170.70 -130.98 -55.56
C LEU A 330 169.46 -130.04 -55.51
N ALA A 331 168.36 -130.37 -56.18
CA ALA A 331 167.20 -131.07 -55.62
C ALA A 331 166.39 -130.34 -54.51
N GLY A 332 166.37 -129.00 -54.45
CA GLY A 332 165.69 -128.28 -53.35
C GLY A 332 164.69 -127.17 -53.69
N LEU A 333 164.61 -126.67 -54.93
CA LEU A 333 164.00 -125.36 -55.18
C LEU A 333 162.79 -125.33 -56.14
N THR A 334 162.35 -126.49 -56.64
CA THR A 334 161.27 -126.57 -57.64
C THR A 334 159.88 -126.88 -57.05
N ALA A 335 159.75 -127.14 -55.74
CA ALA A 335 158.47 -127.53 -55.12
C ALA A 335 157.70 -126.39 -54.40
N ARG A 336 158.19 -125.14 -54.39
CA ARG A 336 157.63 -124.05 -53.54
C ARG A 336 156.86 -122.96 -54.28
N LYS A 337 156.76 -123.02 -55.61
CA LYS A 337 156.20 -121.93 -56.44
C LYS A 337 154.75 -122.18 -56.91
N THR A 338 154.32 -123.45 -56.99
CA THR A 338 152.99 -123.84 -57.49
C THR A 338 151.89 -123.76 -56.43
N THR A 339 152.22 -123.86 -55.14
CA THR A 339 151.24 -123.92 -54.04
C THR A 339 150.74 -122.56 -53.55
N MET A 340 151.40 -121.45 -53.92
CA MET A 340 151.08 -120.11 -53.38
C MET A 340 150.02 -119.33 -54.19
N VAL A 341 149.63 -119.80 -55.37
CA VAL A 341 148.70 -119.09 -56.29
C VAL A 341 147.26 -119.61 -56.20
N SER A 342 147.04 -120.89 -55.88
CA SER A 342 145.68 -121.47 -55.78
C SER A 342 144.94 -121.08 -54.49
N GLU A 343 145.64 -120.72 -53.41
CA GLU A 343 145.01 -120.41 -52.11
C GLU A 343 144.50 -118.94 -52.03
N TYR A 344 145.11 -118.01 -52.77
CA TYR A 344 144.72 -116.58 -52.76
C TYR A 344 143.57 -116.25 -53.73
N VAL A 345 143.39 -117.03 -54.80
CA VAL A 345 142.30 -116.85 -55.79
C VAL A 345 140.95 -117.38 -55.26
N GLY A 346 140.97 -118.43 -54.42
CA GLY A 346 139.75 -118.98 -53.82
C GLY A 346 139.08 -118.06 -52.79
N GLN A 347 139.85 -117.41 -51.91
CA GLN A 347 139.32 -116.54 -50.85
C GLN A 347 138.71 -115.22 -51.36
N LEU A 348 139.07 -114.79 -52.58
CA LEU A 348 138.53 -113.58 -53.22
C LEU A 348 137.15 -113.82 -53.87
N ASN A 349 136.83 -115.06 -54.24
CA ASN A 349 135.57 -115.40 -54.93
C ASN A 349 134.37 -115.52 -53.96
N GLU A 350 134.62 -115.90 -52.70
CA GLU A 350 133.56 -116.09 -51.68
C GLU A 350 133.07 -114.73 -51.12
N ARG A 351 133.99 -113.82 -50.79
CA ARG A 351 133.66 -112.49 -50.24
C ARG A 351 132.92 -111.57 -51.23
N TYR A 352 133.17 -111.71 -52.53
CA TYR A 352 132.50 -110.94 -53.59
C TYR A 352 131.06 -111.44 -53.86
N SER A 353 130.74 -112.70 -53.55
CA SER A 353 129.38 -113.24 -53.73
C SER A 353 128.41 -112.80 -52.63
N GLU A 354 128.87 -112.69 -51.38
CA GLU A 354 128.04 -112.29 -50.23
C GLU A 354 127.63 -110.81 -50.27
N GLU A 355 128.56 -109.90 -50.62
CA GLU A 355 128.25 -108.45 -50.77
C GLU A 355 127.21 -108.20 -51.89
N GLN A 356 127.17 -109.07 -52.91
CA GLN A 356 126.27 -108.95 -54.04
C GLN A 356 124.82 -109.39 -53.73
N GLU A 357 124.61 -110.41 -52.88
CA GLU A 357 123.27 -110.78 -52.41
C GLU A 357 122.68 -109.70 -51.50
N HIS A 358 123.49 -109.11 -50.62
CA HIS A 358 123.05 -108.01 -49.74
C HIS A 358 122.62 -106.78 -50.56
N LEU A 359 123.37 -106.41 -51.59
CA LEU A 359 123.00 -105.30 -52.47
C LEU A 359 121.75 -105.60 -53.31
N ALA A 360 121.50 -106.87 -53.70
CA ALA A 360 120.27 -107.24 -54.39
C ALA A 360 119.01 -107.13 -53.50
N LEU A 361 119.13 -107.45 -52.21
CA LEU A 361 118.07 -107.34 -51.20
C LEU A 361 117.69 -105.87 -50.92
N GLU A 362 118.69 -105.01 -50.71
CA GLU A 362 118.52 -103.56 -50.56
C GLU A 362 117.79 -102.94 -51.76
N MET A 363 118.14 -103.33 -52.98
CA MET A 363 117.51 -102.81 -54.20
C MET A 363 116.06 -103.28 -54.38
N SER A 364 115.71 -104.47 -53.86
CA SER A 364 114.32 -104.95 -53.79
C SER A 364 113.51 -104.18 -52.75
N SER A 365 114.11 -103.85 -51.61
CA SER A 365 113.51 -102.97 -50.59
C SER A 365 113.24 -101.57 -51.15
N LEU A 366 114.17 -100.99 -51.90
CA LEU A 366 114.00 -99.68 -52.54
C LEU A 366 112.83 -99.66 -53.54
N GLN A 367 112.64 -100.75 -54.28
CA GLN A 367 111.51 -100.94 -55.19
C GLN A 367 110.17 -100.99 -54.43
N GLN A 368 110.12 -101.71 -53.31
CA GLN A 368 108.95 -101.79 -52.44
C GLN A 368 108.60 -100.44 -51.78
N VAL A 369 109.60 -99.67 -51.34
CA VAL A 369 109.42 -98.31 -50.81
C VAL A 369 108.84 -97.38 -51.89
N SER A 370 109.29 -97.49 -53.14
CA SER A 370 108.71 -96.77 -54.28
C SER A 370 107.22 -97.11 -54.47
N ASP A 371 106.86 -98.39 -54.49
CA ASP A 371 105.47 -98.81 -54.75
C ASP A 371 104.53 -98.43 -53.59
N ASN A 372 105.02 -98.51 -52.34
CA ASN A 372 104.32 -97.99 -51.17
C ASN A 372 104.16 -96.45 -51.24
N GLY A 373 105.21 -95.72 -51.64
CA GLY A 373 105.16 -94.26 -51.82
C GLY A 373 104.15 -93.82 -52.87
N LYS A 374 104.04 -94.54 -54.00
CA LYS A 374 103.00 -94.29 -55.01
C LYS A 374 101.59 -94.51 -54.48
N LYS A 375 101.38 -95.62 -53.76
CA LYS A 375 100.07 -95.96 -53.21
C LYS A 375 99.60 -94.94 -52.17
N GLU A 376 100.50 -94.47 -51.31
CA GLU A 376 100.19 -93.44 -50.32
C GLU A 376 99.95 -92.06 -50.97
N ALA A 377 100.73 -91.69 -51.99
CA ALA A 377 100.53 -90.46 -52.75
C ALA A 377 99.17 -90.42 -53.49
N ALA A 378 98.71 -91.58 -54.01
CA ALA A 378 97.38 -91.73 -54.61
C ALA A 378 96.25 -91.66 -53.57
N SER A 379 96.40 -92.37 -52.44
CA SER A 379 95.46 -92.35 -51.30
C SER A 379 95.31 -90.94 -50.71
N CYS A 380 96.41 -90.22 -50.52
CA CYS A 380 96.42 -88.84 -50.02
C CYS A 380 95.68 -87.89 -50.98
N ALA A 381 95.88 -88.03 -52.29
CA ALA A 381 95.20 -87.22 -53.30
C ALA A 381 93.68 -87.48 -53.33
N GLU A 382 93.26 -88.74 -53.17
CA GLU A 382 91.85 -89.11 -53.15
C GLU A 382 91.13 -88.57 -51.90
N LYS A 383 91.76 -88.68 -50.72
CA LYS A 383 91.25 -88.07 -49.49
C LYS A 383 91.11 -86.56 -49.61
N LEU A 384 92.14 -85.87 -50.11
CA LEU A 384 92.12 -84.42 -50.27
C LEU A 384 91.09 -83.96 -51.32
N LYS A 385 90.94 -84.71 -52.42
CA LYS A 385 89.90 -84.47 -53.43
C LYS A 385 88.49 -84.61 -52.84
N ASN A 386 88.24 -85.66 -52.06
CA ASN A 386 86.94 -85.87 -51.43
C ASN A 386 86.62 -84.76 -50.42
N GLN A 387 87.60 -84.32 -49.61
CA GLN A 387 87.44 -83.18 -48.72
C GLN A 387 87.10 -81.89 -49.48
N ILE A 388 87.82 -81.58 -50.57
CA ILE A 388 87.53 -80.37 -51.37
C ILE A 388 86.13 -80.43 -52.01
N LEU A 389 85.68 -81.60 -52.47
CA LEU A 389 84.33 -81.77 -53.01
C LEU A 389 83.24 -81.59 -51.92
N GLU A 390 83.50 -82.08 -50.71
CA GLU A 390 82.61 -81.87 -49.56
C GLU A 390 82.58 -80.40 -49.13
N ASP A 391 83.73 -79.72 -49.14
CA ASP A 391 83.85 -78.30 -48.87
C ASP A 391 83.11 -77.47 -49.94
N MET A 392 83.19 -77.83 -51.22
CA MET A 392 82.41 -77.20 -52.30
C MET A 392 80.89 -77.38 -52.09
N SER A 393 80.45 -78.57 -51.72
CA SER A 393 79.03 -78.88 -51.46
C SER A 393 78.48 -78.13 -50.24
N SER A 394 79.24 -78.12 -49.13
CA SER A 394 78.87 -77.40 -47.91
C SER A 394 78.81 -75.89 -48.12
N HIS A 395 79.74 -75.33 -48.90
CA HIS A 395 79.73 -73.92 -49.28
C HIS A 395 78.54 -73.56 -50.17
N ALA A 396 78.22 -74.38 -51.18
CA ALA A 396 77.04 -74.18 -52.02
C ALA A 396 75.73 -74.20 -51.21
N ASN A 397 75.57 -75.18 -50.31
CA ASN A 397 74.41 -75.24 -49.41
C ASN A 397 74.31 -74.02 -48.48
N THR A 398 75.45 -73.53 -47.98
CA THR A 398 75.50 -72.32 -47.14
C THR A 398 75.12 -71.07 -47.94
N LYS A 399 75.61 -70.94 -49.18
CA LYS A 399 75.25 -69.87 -50.11
C LYS A 399 73.75 -69.85 -50.38
N ASP A 400 73.16 -71.00 -50.70
CA ASP A 400 71.73 -71.09 -51.01
C ASP A 400 70.87 -70.69 -49.81
N LYS A 401 71.19 -71.20 -48.61
CA LYS A 401 70.52 -70.81 -47.36
C LYS A 401 70.64 -69.31 -47.07
N MET A 402 71.83 -68.74 -47.23
CA MET A 402 72.06 -67.31 -47.01
C MET A 402 71.31 -66.47 -48.06
N GLY A 403 71.25 -66.95 -49.31
CA GLY A 403 70.46 -66.35 -50.39
C GLY A 403 68.95 -66.36 -50.09
N ASP A 404 68.41 -67.46 -49.58
CA ASP A 404 67.01 -67.58 -49.18
C ASP A 404 66.65 -66.60 -48.04
N VAL A 405 67.52 -66.48 -47.03
CA VAL A 405 67.35 -65.52 -45.93
C VAL A 405 67.31 -64.08 -46.45
N LEU A 406 68.26 -63.69 -47.32
CA LEU A 406 68.27 -62.36 -47.94
C LEU A 406 67.03 -62.11 -48.80
N GLN A 407 66.56 -63.13 -49.55
CA GLN A 407 65.34 -63.04 -50.34
C GLN A 407 64.08 -62.87 -49.45
N GLN A 408 64.05 -63.52 -48.29
CA GLN A 408 62.98 -63.38 -47.32
C GLN A 408 63.00 -61.98 -46.67
N CYS A 409 64.18 -61.43 -46.35
CA CYS A 409 64.34 -60.05 -45.88
C CYS A 409 63.84 -59.02 -46.91
N LEU A 410 64.15 -59.21 -48.20
CA LEU A 410 63.63 -58.35 -49.29
C LEU A 410 62.09 -58.38 -49.35
N LYS A 411 61.49 -59.58 -49.32
CA LYS A 411 60.02 -59.74 -49.32
C LYS A 411 59.37 -59.11 -48.09
N GLY A 412 59.94 -59.31 -46.90
CA GLY A 412 59.46 -58.72 -45.65
C GLY A 412 59.52 -57.19 -45.67
N SER A 413 60.59 -56.62 -46.22
CA SER A 413 60.76 -55.16 -46.35
C SER A 413 59.72 -54.54 -47.28
N HIS A 414 59.42 -55.17 -48.43
CA HIS A 414 58.35 -54.70 -49.32
C HIS A 414 56.96 -54.75 -48.67
N HIS A 415 56.66 -55.79 -47.89
CA HIS A 415 55.41 -55.84 -47.12
C HIS A 415 55.35 -54.70 -46.09
N SER A 416 56.46 -54.40 -45.42
CA SER A 416 56.53 -53.32 -44.44
C SER A 416 56.18 -51.95 -45.04
N VAL A 417 56.60 -51.65 -46.26
CA VAL A 417 56.22 -50.40 -46.96
C VAL A 417 54.70 -50.33 -47.14
N SER A 418 54.09 -51.41 -47.66
CA SER A 418 52.64 -51.45 -47.85
C SER A 418 51.85 -51.33 -46.54
N TYR A 419 52.37 -51.87 -45.43
CA TYR A 419 51.78 -51.70 -44.10
C TYR A 419 51.79 -50.23 -43.67
N TRP A 420 52.91 -49.52 -43.82
CA TRP A 420 52.99 -48.09 -43.47
C TRP A 420 52.04 -47.22 -44.29
N SER A 421 51.99 -47.42 -45.62
CA SER A 421 51.04 -46.68 -46.47
C SER A 421 49.57 -47.00 -46.14
N HIS A 422 49.28 -48.25 -45.78
CA HIS A 422 47.93 -48.65 -45.34
C HIS A 422 47.56 -48.03 -43.99
N THR A 423 48.48 -48.07 -43.01
CA THR A 423 48.30 -47.39 -41.71
C THR A 423 48.06 -45.90 -41.89
N GLN A 424 48.79 -45.27 -42.83
CA GLN A 424 48.58 -43.86 -43.17
C GLN A 424 47.16 -43.58 -43.63
N SER A 425 46.70 -44.36 -44.61
CA SER A 425 45.36 -44.22 -45.20
C SER A 425 44.24 -44.47 -44.18
N CYS A 426 44.41 -45.49 -43.33
CA CYS A 426 43.46 -45.83 -42.26
C CYS A 426 43.36 -44.71 -41.22
N LEU A 427 44.50 -44.12 -40.80
CA LEU A 427 44.48 -43.04 -39.83
C LEU A 427 43.91 -41.76 -40.46
N GLU A 428 44.25 -41.43 -41.70
CA GLU A 428 43.67 -40.26 -42.41
C GLU A 428 42.14 -40.37 -42.51
N HIS A 429 41.62 -41.57 -42.83
CA HIS A 429 40.18 -41.82 -42.84
C HIS A 429 39.56 -41.67 -41.44
N LEU A 430 40.18 -42.26 -40.41
CA LEU A 430 39.73 -42.13 -39.03
C LEU A 430 39.69 -40.66 -38.60
N ASN A 431 40.71 -39.89 -38.96
CA ASN A 431 40.84 -38.49 -38.63
C ASN A 431 39.72 -37.67 -39.30
N LYS A 432 39.49 -37.87 -40.59
CA LYS A 432 38.38 -37.24 -41.34
C LYS A 432 37.01 -37.60 -40.74
N SER A 433 36.77 -38.87 -40.41
CA SER A 433 35.53 -39.32 -39.76
C SER A 433 35.35 -38.65 -38.40
N SER A 434 36.39 -38.63 -37.58
CA SER A 434 36.34 -38.04 -36.24
C SER A 434 36.07 -36.54 -36.27
N VAL A 435 36.63 -35.81 -37.25
CA VAL A 435 36.37 -34.38 -37.44
C VAL A 435 34.92 -34.14 -37.87
N LEU A 436 34.36 -35.00 -38.74
CA LEU A 436 32.95 -34.91 -39.16
C LEU A 436 32.01 -35.19 -37.98
N GLU A 437 32.21 -36.29 -37.26
CA GLU A 437 31.41 -36.66 -36.09
C GLU A 437 31.46 -35.56 -34.99
N ALA A 438 32.65 -35.01 -34.72
CA ALA A 438 32.80 -33.92 -33.78
C ALA A 438 32.07 -32.64 -34.24
N ASN A 439 32.13 -32.33 -35.54
CA ASN A 439 31.41 -31.17 -36.10
C ASN A 439 29.89 -31.34 -36.01
N ASP A 440 29.37 -32.53 -36.31
CA ASP A 440 27.96 -32.84 -36.20
C ASP A 440 27.49 -32.74 -34.75
N PHE A 441 28.26 -33.28 -33.80
CA PHE A 441 27.98 -33.14 -32.37
C PHE A 441 28.00 -31.67 -31.91
N ILE A 442 29.01 -30.90 -32.30
CA ILE A 442 29.08 -29.46 -31.98
C ILE A 442 27.85 -28.72 -32.54
N GLN A 443 27.41 -29.06 -33.75
CA GLN A 443 26.25 -28.45 -34.38
C GLN A 443 24.93 -28.84 -33.69
N GLU A 444 24.78 -30.11 -33.28
CA GLU A 444 23.65 -30.57 -32.47
C GLU A 444 23.57 -29.80 -31.15
N ARG A 445 24.68 -29.73 -30.41
CA ARG A 445 24.77 -28.95 -29.15
C ARG A 445 24.45 -27.47 -29.35
N ARG A 446 24.86 -26.87 -30.47
CA ARG A 446 24.52 -25.49 -30.82
C ARG A 446 23.01 -25.32 -31.05
N ASN A 447 22.38 -26.25 -31.75
CA ASN A 447 20.94 -26.22 -32.00
C ASN A 447 20.14 -26.39 -30.70
N GLU A 448 20.56 -27.29 -29.81
CA GLU A 448 19.94 -27.44 -28.48
C GLU A 448 20.03 -26.15 -27.66
N ASN A 449 21.23 -25.53 -27.59
CA ASN A 449 21.41 -24.26 -26.88
C ASN A 449 20.53 -23.14 -27.47
N GLU A 450 20.41 -23.07 -28.79
CA GLU A 450 19.53 -22.12 -29.47
C GLU A 450 18.05 -22.35 -29.12
N SER A 451 17.61 -23.62 -29.06
CA SER A 451 16.25 -23.97 -28.65
C SER A 451 15.96 -23.54 -27.20
N ILE A 452 16.91 -23.74 -26.28
CA ILE A 452 16.80 -23.28 -24.88
C ILE A 452 16.68 -21.75 -24.83
N ILE A 453 17.50 -21.03 -25.60
CA ILE A 453 17.45 -19.55 -25.67
C ILE A 453 16.08 -19.07 -26.16
N GLN A 454 15.52 -19.71 -27.18
CA GLN A 454 14.18 -19.39 -27.68
C GLN A 454 13.09 -19.65 -26.62
N GLU A 455 13.19 -20.76 -25.88
CA GLU A 455 12.25 -21.03 -24.78
C GLU A 455 12.33 -19.97 -23.68
N ILE A 456 13.54 -19.55 -23.29
CA ILE A 456 13.75 -18.48 -22.30
C ILE A 456 13.10 -17.18 -22.79
N GLN A 457 13.28 -16.81 -24.06
CA GLN A 457 12.68 -15.60 -24.64
C GLN A 457 11.15 -15.68 -24.67
N LEU A 458 10.58 -16.83 -25.07
CA LEU A 458 9.14 -17.06 -25.04
C LEU A 458 8.55 -16.93 -23.63
N ARG A 459 9.16 -17.59 -22.65
CA ARG A 459 8.75 -17.50 -21.23
C ARG A 459 8.90 -16.08 -20.69
N SER A 460 9.99 -15.39 -21.03
CA SER A 460 10.21 -14.00 -20.63
C SER A 460 9.14 -13.08 -21.21
N SER A 461 8.79 -13.23 -22.49
CA SER A 461 7.72 -12.44 -23.13
C SER A 461 6.35 -12.73 -22.52
N HIS A 462 6.05 -13.99 -22.21
CA HIS A 462 4.82 -14.36 -21.53
C HIS A 462 4.71 -13.74 -20.14
N ASN A 463 5.79 -13.81 -19.36
CA ASN A 463 5.85 -13.21 -18.02
C ASN A 463 5.73 -11.68 -18.07
N ASP A 464 6.36 -11.03 -19.05
CA ASP A 464 6.28 -9.58 -19.24
C ASP A 464 4.86 -9.13 -19.59
N ALA A 465 4.18 -9.84 -20.50
CA ALA A 465 2.78 -9.59 -20.80
C ALA A 465 1.87 -9.78 -19.58
N GLY A 466 2.10 -10.84 -18.78
CA GLY A 466 1.37 -11.11 -17.54
C GLY A 466 1.58 -10.01 -16.49
N PHE A 467 2.82 -9.55 -16.31
CA PHE A 467 3.14 -8.44 -15.42
C PHE A 467 2.49 -7.12 -15.88
N HIS A 468 2.52 -6.84 -17.19
CA HIS A 468 1.84 -5.69 -17.76
C HIS A 468 0.32 -5.73 -17.55
N ALA A 469 -0.31 -6.90 -17.73
CA ALA A 469 -1.74 -7.07 -17.48
C ALA A 469 -2.10 -6.81 -16.02
N ILE A 470 -1.39 -7.42 -15.07
CA ILE A 470 -1.62 -7.24 -13.62
C ILE A 470 -1.43 -5.77 -13.22
N THR A 471 -0.34 -5.14 -13.65
CA THR A 471 -0.08 -3.73 -13.30
C THR A 471 -1.10 -2.78 -13.93
N SER A 472 -1.58 -3.08 -15.14
CA SER A 472 -2.66 -2.32 -15.78
C SER A 472 -3.98 -2.48 -15.01
N ASP A 473 -4.34 -3.69 -14.62
CA ASP A 473 -5.58 -3.99 -13.88
C ASP A 473 -5.61 -3.31 -12.50
N ILE A 474 -4.47 -3.29 -11.79
CA ILE A 474 -4.36 -2.58 -10.51
C ILE A 474 -4.50 -1.06 -10.72
N LEU A 475 -3.91 -0.52 -11.78
CA LEU A 475 -4.01 0.91 -12.10
C LEU A 475 -5.45 1.31 -12.45
N THR A 476 -6.12 0.55 -13.33
CA THR A 476 -7.51 0.82 -13.71
C THR A 476 -8.44 0.69 -12.50
N THR A 477 -8.26 -0.33 -11.66
CA THR A 477 -9.04 -0.48 -10.42
C THR A 477 -8.83 0.68 -9.46
N SER A 478 -7.58 1.14 -9.31
CA SER A 478 -7.25 2.31 -8.48
C SER A 478 -7.86 3.60 -9.04
N GLU A 479 -7.81 3.80 -10.37
CA GLU A 479 -8.37 4.98 -11.03
C GLU A 479 -9.91 4.99 -10.93
N ASN A 480 -10.56 3.84 -11.10
CA ASN A 480 -12.00 3.67 -10.89
C ASN A 480 -12.41 3.97 -9.45
N SER A 481 -11.68 3.44 -8.45
CA SER A 481 -11.93 3.76 -7.04
C SER A 481 -11.78 5.26 -6.78
N HIS A 482 -10.75 5.89 -7.34
CA HIS A 482 -10.51 7.32 -7.16
C HIS A 482 -11.63 8.18 -7.80
N LEU A 483 -12.18 7.76 -8.94
CA LEU A 483 -13.33 8.41 -9.57
C LEU A 483 -14.57 8.34 -8.66
N VAL A 484 -14.89 7.16 -8.13
CA VAL A 484 -16.02 6.98 -7.20
C VAL A 484 -15.85 7.83 -5.94
N ASP A 485 -14.62 7.92 -5.42
CA ASP A 485 -14.31 8.80 -4.28
C ASP A 485 -14.52 10.27 -4.62
N HIS A 486 -14.12 10.72 -5.81
CA HIS A 486 -14.33 12.08 -6.27
C HIS A 486 -15.83 12.41 -6.37
N GLU A 487 -16.63 11.55 -7.00
CA GLU A 487 -18.09 11.75 -7.07
C GLU A 487 -18.72 11.77 -5.67
N THR A 488 -18.25 10.90 -4.77
CA THR A 488 -18.77 10.85 -3.40
C THR A 488 -18.44 12.14 -2.65
N ARG A 489 -17.22 12.67 -2.82
CA ARG A 489 -16.81 13.96 -2.25
C ARG A 489 -17.72 15.09 -2.73
N GLU A 490 -17.96 15.18 -4.04
CA GLU A 490 -18.80 16.21 -4.64
C GLU A 490 -20.26 16.13 -4.13
N ARG A 491 -20.83 14.91 -4.03
CA ARG A 491 -22.17 14.70 -3.45
C ARG A 491 -22.24 15.13 -1.97
N MET A 492 -21.19 14.89 -1.19
CA MET A 492 -21.18 15.29 0.22
C MET A 492 -20.95 16.80 0.40
N GLU A 493 -20.14 17.44 -0.46
CA GLU A 493 -19.93 18.90 -0.46
C GLU A 493 -21.23 19.64 -0.82
N THR A 494 -21.95 19.16 -1.83
CA THR A 494 -23.28 19.71 -2.21
C THR A 494 -24.30 19.54 -1.08
N LEU A 495 -24.33 18.38 -0.41
CA LEU A 495 -25.17 18.14 0.76
C LEU A 495 -24.82 19.08 1.92
N SER A 496 -23.53 19.25 2.24
CA SER A 496 -23.06 20.16 3.29
C SER A 496 -23.44 21.61 3.00
N THR A 497 -23.29 22.05 1.76
CA THR A 497 -23.70 23.39 1.31
C THR A 497 -25.22 23.58 1.45
N SER A 498 -26.01 22.57 1.07
CA SER A 498 -27.48 22.59 1.22
C SER A 498 -27.91 22.70 2.69
N PHE A 499 -27.31 21.90 3.59
CA PHE A 499 -27.59 21.98 5.02
C PHE A 499 -27.20 23.34 5.60
N SER A 500 -26.03 23.87 5.23
CA SER A 500 -25.60 25.22 5.64
C SER A 500 -26.61 26.30 5.25
N ASN A 501 -27.12 26.22 4.02
CA ASN A 501 -28.16 27.14 3.52
C ASN A 501 -29.47 26.99 4.32
N HIS A 502 -29.88 25.76 4.64
CA HIS A 502 -31.08 25.51 5.42
C HIS A 502 -30.97 26.05 6.86
N LEU A 503 -29.81 25.90 7.50
CA LEU A 503 -29.53 26.50 8.81
C LEU A 503 -29.56 28.04 8.75
N GLY A 504 -29.06 28.63 7.66
CA GLY A 504 -29.17 30.07 7.40
C GLY A 504 -30.62 30.53 7.32
N LEU A 505 -31.44 29.85 6.51
CA LEU A 505 -32.88 30.14 6.37
C LEU A 505 -33.63 29.96 7.69
N LEU A 506 -33.33 28.91 8.45
CA LEU A 506 -33.95 28.67 9.76
C LEU A 506 -33.64 29.83 10.73
N THR A 507 -32.39 30.30 10.74
CA THR A 507 -31.97 31.45 11.57
C THR A 507 -32.77 32.70 11.21
N GLU A 508 -32.87 33.00 9.91
CA GLU A 508 -33.61 34.17 9.42
C GLU A 508 -35.10 34.09 9.77
N LYS A 509 -35.75 32.97 9.45
CA LYS A 509 -37.19 32.77 9.72
C LYS A 509 -37.51 32.76 11.21
N HIS A 510 -36.66 32.17 12.03
CA HIS A 510 -36.85 32.17 13.48
C HIS A 510 -36.73 33.58 14.09
N ASN A 511 -35.72 34.35 13.67
CA ASN A 511 -35.57 35.73 14.10
C ASN A 511 -36.75 36.60 13.64
N GLN A 512 -37.20 36.43 12.39
CA GLN A 512 -38.37 37.13 11.87
C GLN A 512 -39.65 36.79 12.66
N GLY A 513 -39.88 35.50 12.97
CA GLY A 513 -41.05 35.04 13.72
C GLY A 513 -41.07 35.57 15.16
N THR A 514 -39.94 35.50 15.86
CA THR A 514 -39.82 36.03 17.24
C THR A 514 -40.04 37.56 17.28
N GLU A 515 -39.49 38.30 16.32
CA GLU A 515 -39.73 39.75 16.21
C GLU A 515 -41.19 40.08 15.87
N SER A 516 -41.81 39.29 14.99
CA SER A 516 -43.22 39.45 14.61
C SER A 516 -44.15 39.26 15.81
N ILE A 517 -43.91 38.22 16.63
CA ILE A 517 -44.68 37.97 17.86
C ILE A 517 -44.50 39.13 18.85
N ARG A 518 -43.25 39.59 19.07
CA ARG A 518 -42.98 40.74 19.96
C ARG A 518 -43.71 42.00 19.50
N THR A 519 -43.64 42.29 18.21
CA THR A 519 -44.29 43.46 17.61
C THR A 519 -45.81 43.36 17.70
N PHE A 520 -46.38 42.19 17.41
CA PHE A 520 -47.82 41.95 17.52
C PHE A 520 -48.32 42.11 18.96
N ALA A 521 -47.66 41.46 19.93
CA ALA A 521 -48.02 41.56 21.33
C ALA A 521 -47.90 42.99 21.87
N SER A 522 -46.84 43.72 21.48
CA SER A 522 -46.68 45.13 21.86
C SER A 522 -47.80 46.00 21.29
N ASN A 523 -48.20 45.81 20.03
CA ASN A 523 -49.34 46.52 19.44
C ASN A 523 -50.65 46.20 20.19
N CYS A 524 -50.94 44.94 20.52
CA CYS A 524 -52.16 44.59 21.25
C CYS A 524 -52.19 45.19 22.66
N ILE A 525 -51.05 45.21 23.36
CA ILE A 525 -50.96 45.77 24.72
C ILE A 525 -51.01 47.31 24.71
N GLU A 526 -50.43 47.97 23.71
CA GLU A 526 -50.35 49.44 23.67
C GLU A 526 -51.53 50.12 22.94
N LYS A 527 -52.05 49.52 21.86
CA LYS A 527 -53.11 50.13 21.04
C LYS A 527 -54.50 49.60 21.38
N ASP A 528 -54.65 48.27 21.48
CA ASP A 528 -55.98 47.66 21.63
C ASP A 528 -56.49 47.76 23.08
N TYR A 529 -55.59 47.81 24.07
CA TYR A 529 -55.92 48.12 25.46
C TYR A 529 -56.09 49.64 25.66
N SER A 530 -57.20 50.19 25.16
CA SER A 530 -57.57 51.60 25.39
C SER A 530 -58.49 51.74 26.61
N VAL A 531 -57.96 52.27 27.71
CA VAL A 531 -58.71 52.61 28.93
C VAL A 531 -59.71 53.72 28.62
N ASN A 532 -60.95 53.59 29.11
CA ASN A 532 -61.96 54.65 29.04
C ASN A 532 -61.36 56.01 29.48
N SER A 533 -61.15 56.91 28.52
CA SER A 533 -60.79 58.31 28.77
C SER A 533 -61.85 58.94 29.68
N PRO A 534 -61.49 59.83 30.64
CA PRO A 534 -62.46 60.42 31.56
C PRO A 534 -63.39 61.36 30.80
N VAL A 535 -64.52 60.82 30.33
CA VAL A 535 -65.61 61.61 29.78
C VAL A 535 -66.24 62.37 30.94
N ARG A 536 -65.81 63.63 31.10
CA ARG A 536 -66.42 64.64 31.96
C ARG A 536 -67.81 65.01 31.42
N HIS A 537 -68.84 64.20 31.70
CA HIS A 537 -70.21 64.68 31.66
C HIS A 537 -70.78 64.71 33.08
N ARG A 538 -70.86 65.92 33.64
CA ARG A 538 -71.61 66.24 34.86
C ARG A 538 -73.11 66.12 34.53
N PRO A 539 -73.92 65.35 35.26
CA PRO A 539 -75.37 65.47 35.17
C PRO A 539 -75.77 66.77 35.89
N ARG A 540 -76.10 67.83 35.14
CA ARG A 540 -76.66 69.08 35.68
C ARG A 540 -78.13 69.24 35.30
N GLU A 541 -78.91 68.17 35.37
CA GLU A 541 -80.30 68.13 34.87
C GLU A 541 -81.28 67.33 35.75
N LEU A 542 -81.10 67.31 37.07
CA LEU A 542 -82.02 66.58 37.98
C LEU A 542 -82.61 67.41 39.13
N LEU A 543 -82.53 68.74 39.10
CA LEU A 543 -83.09 69.61 40.16
C LEU A 543 -83.99 70.75 39.64
N ALA A 544 -84.54 70.63 38.44
CA ALA A 544 -85.34 71.71 37.83
C ALA A 544 -86.82 71.32 37.78
N GLY A 545 -87.62 71.85 38.72
CA GLY A 545 -89.08 71.86 38.62
C GLY A 545 -89.81 72.02 39.95
N ALA A 546 -89.44 71.23 40.97
CA ALA A 546 -90.20 71.15 42.22
C ALA A 546 -89.62 71.96 43.41
N TYR A 547 -88.33 72.34 43.34
CA TYR A 547 -87.58 72.94 44.46
C TYR A 547 -86.88 74.26 44.08
N SER A 548 -87.49 75.07 43.21
CA SER A 548 -86.96 76.41 42.92
C SER A 548 -87.18 77.36 44.10
N PHE A 549 -86.31 78.36 44.21
CA PHE A 549 -86.44 79.43 45.21
C PHE A 549 -87.82 80.10 45.13
N GLU A 550 -88.33 80.34 43.91
CA GLU A 550 -89.66 80.93 43.71
C GLU A 550 -90.80 80.08 44.29
N SER A 551 -90.74 78.75 44.16
CA SER A 551 -91.77 77.83 44.72
C SER A 551 -91.79 77.83 46.25
N ILE A 552 -90.65 78.07 46.91
CA ILE A 552 -90.54 78.16 48.37
C ILE A 552 -91.04 79.52 48.87
N GLU A 553 -90.81 80.60 48.11
CA GLU A 553 -91.20 81.96 48.46
C GLU A 553 -92.73 82.18 48.41
N GLU A 554 -93.44 81.54 47.47
CA GLU A 554 -94.91 81.58 47.37
C GLU A 554 -95.66 81.01 48.59
N LEU A 555 -95.00 80.21 49.44
CA LEU A 555 -95.62 79.64 50.64
C LEU A 555 -95.69 80.60 51.83
N ARG A 556 -95.05 81.76 51.75
CA ARG A 556 -95.02 82.74 52.85
C ARG A 556 -96.33 83.52 52.91
N ALA A 557 -97.08 83.39 54.00
CA ALA A 557 -98.29 84.19 54.22
C ALA A 557 -97.95 85.65 54.63
N SER A 558 -98.53 86.62 53.92
CA SER A 558 -98.30 88.07 54.12
C SER A 558 -99.30 88.66 55.14
N MET A 559 -98.77 89.35 56.15
CA MET A 559 -99.56 89.97 57.24
C MET A 559 -100.59 91.02 56.75
N PRO A 560 -100.24 91.97 55.85
CA PRO A 560 -101.20 92.91 55.27
C PRO A 560 -102.37 92.23 54.54
N ASP A 561 -102.09 91.15 53.79
CA ASP A 561 -103.11 90.44 53.01
C ASP A 561 -104.09 89.67 53.92
N LEU A 562 -103.60 89.16 55.05
CA LEU A 562 -104.44 88.49 56.05
C LEU A 562 -105.38 89.46 56.76
N VAL A 563 -104.92 90.68 57.06
CA VAL A 563 -105.74 91.77 57.62
C VAL A 563 -106.84 92.18 56.63
N ALA A 564 -106.50 92.34 55.35
CA ALA A 564 -107.47 92.65 54.29
C ALA A 564 -108.52 91.54 54.12
N LYS A 565 -108.11 90.27 54.15
CA LYS A 565 -109.02 89.11 54.12
C LYS A 565 -109.95 89.05 55.33
N PHE A 566 -109.49 89.45 56.53
CA PHE A 566 -110.35 89.46 57.71
C PHE A 566 -111.41 90.57 57.64
N LYS A 567 -111.03 91.78 57.20
CA LYS A 567 -111.93 92.92 57.03
C LYS A 567 -113.03 92.66 55.99
N SER A 568 -112.69 92.05 54.84
CA SER A 568 -113.67 91.70 53.81
C SER A 568 -114.66 90.63 54.27
N LYS A 569 -114.24 89.71 55.15
CA LYS A 569 -115.07 88.61 55.66
C LYS A 569 -116.08 89.06 56.75
N ASN A 570 -115.83 90.19 57.44
CA ASN A 570 -116.66 90.65 58.57
C ASN A 570 -117.49 91.93 58.31
N LYS A 571 -117.53 92.46 57.07
CA LYS A 571 -118.42 93.55 56.64
C LYS A 571 -118.42 94.81 57.55
N LEU A 572 -117.24 95.38 57.81
CA LEU A 572 -117.06 96.49 58.76
C LEU A 572 -116.94 97.91 58.16
N ASP A 573 -117.25 98.14 56.88
CA ASP A 573 -117.29 99.49 56.29
C ASP A 573 -118.73 99.93 55.98
N GLU A 574 -119.12 101.07 56.54
CA GLU A 574 -120.45 101.69 56.54
C GLU A 574 -120.88 102.27 55.18
N VAL A 575 -122.20 102.24 54.96
CA VAL A 575 -123.02 103.28 54.31
C VAL A 575 -122.63 103.71 52.88
N ASP A 576 -123.47 103.25 51.95
CA ASP A 576 -124.00 103.92 50.75
C ASP A 576 -123.95 103.03 49.48
N LYS A 577 -125.14 102.94 48.88
CA LYS A 577 -125.63 102.30 47.65
C LYS A 577 -124.74 101.37 46.81
N GLY A 578 -125.31 100.19 46.50
CA GLY A 578 -125.30 99.65 45.12
C GLY A 578 -125.15 98.13 45.00
N LYS A 579 -126.28 97.42 44.87
CA LYS A 579 -126.36 95.98 44.55
C LYS A 579 -125.90 95.69 43.11
N SER A 580 -125.09 94.64 42.91
CA SER A 580 -125.38 93.53 41.97
C SER A 580 -124.34 92.39 42.04
N SER A 581 -124.80 91.24 42.56
CA SER A 581 -124.51 89.82 42.24
C SER A 581 -123.20 89.44 41.54
N SER A 582 -122.34 88.57 42.10
CA SER A 582 -122.51 87.11 42.32
C SER A 582 -122.71 86.33 41.01
N ASP A 583 -121.74 85.52 40.56
CA ASP A 583 -121.64 84.13 41.01
C ASP A 583 -120.42 83.41 40.41
N GLN A 584 -119.58 82.89 41.32
CA GLN A 584 -118.86 81.63 41.13
C GLN A 584 -119.88 80.50 41.25
N THR A 585 -119.71 79.41 40.50
CA THR A 585 -119.97 78.08 41.08
C THR A 585 -118.98 77.08 40.54
N THR A 586 -117.95 76.89 41.36
CA THR A 586 -117.14 75.68 41.47
C THR A 586 -118.01 74.48 41.81
N ARG A 587 -117.76 73.31 41.20
CA ARG A 587 -118.05 72.04 41.85
C ARG A 587 -116.98 71.01 41.49
N ALA A 588 -116.21 70.64 42.51
CA ALA A 588 -115.29 69.52 42.56
C ALA A 588 -116.06 68.17 42.65
N PRO A 589 -115.42 67.04 43.00
CA PRO A 589 -114.34 66.28 42.34
C PRO A 589 -114.73 64.79 42.22
N ARG A 590 -113.86 63.93 41.66
CA ARG A 590 -113.72 62.48 42.02
C ARG A 590 -112.51 61.84 41.29
N SER A 591 -111.67 61.16 42.06
CA SER A 591 -110.59 60.23 41.63
C SER A 591 -111.16 58.79 41.46
N PRO A 592 -110.33 57.72 41.35
CA PRO A 592 -109.34 57.31 40.33
C PRO A 592 -109.69 55.89 39.77
N LEU A 593 -108.85 55.28 38.91
CA LEU A 593 -108.63 53.81 38.83
C LEU A 593 -107.53 53.44 37.80
N THR A 594 -106.57 52.62 38.24
CA THR A 594 -105.65 51.68 37.53
C THR A 594 -106.38 50.72 36.56
N PRO A 595 -105.77 49.97 35.59
CA PRO A 595 -104.69 48.95 35.82
C PRO A 595 -103.72 48.66 34.61
N VAL A 596 -102.47 48.17 34.77
CA VAL A 596 -101.92 46.79 34.89
C VAL A 596 -101.61 46.04 33.56
N ASN A 597 -100.41 45.43 33.53
CA ASN A 597 -99.88 44.28 32.74
C ASN A 597 -99.57 44.47 31.24
N HIS A 598 -98.51 43.89 30.66
CA HIS A 598 -97.63 42.78 31.04
C HIS A 598 -96.18 43.05 30.65
#